data_AF-T1CMH6-F1
#
_entry.id   AF-T1CMH6-F1
#
_cell.length_a   1.000
_cell.length_b   1.000
_cell.length_c   1.000
_cell.angle_alpha   90.00
_cell.angle_beta   90.00
_cell.angle_gamma   90.00
#
_symmetry.space_group_name_H-M   'P 1'
#
loop_
_entity.id
_entity.type
_entity.pdbx_description
1 polymer ?
#
loop_
_entity_poly.entity_id
_entity_poly.type
_entity_poly.pdbx_seq_one_letter_code
_entity_poly.pdbx_strand_id
1 'polypeptide(L)'
;TKEIMQVALAQAREGRIHILGLMKQAMPMVREELSSFAPRILTLKINPEKIRDVIGKGGAVIRALTEETGTRLIFRKMAQSILHA
;
A
#
# COMPACT_ATOMS: atom_id res chain seq x y z
N THR A 1 -32.68 -13.51 -25.42
CA THR A 1 -33.46 -14.32 -24.45
C THR A 1 -32.53 -14.94 -23.43
N LYS A 2 -33.06 -15.60 -22.40
CA LYS A 2 -32.27 -16.23 -21.32
C LYS A 2 -31.23 -17.23 -21.86
N GLU A 3 -31.58 -17.96 -22.91
CA GLU A 3 -30.71 -18.96 -23.54
C GLU A 3 -29.47 -18.32 -24.17
N ILE A 4 -29.64 -17.22 -24.90
CA ILE A 4 -28.52 -16.48 -25.51
C ILE A 4 -27.56 -15.97 -24.43
N MET A 5 -28.09 -15.49 -23.31
CA MET A 5 -27.26 -15.01 -22.20
C MET A 5 -26.50 -16.14 -21.51
N GLN A 6 -27.09 -17.33 -21.38
CA GLN A 6 -26.39 -18.50 -20.83
C GLN A 6 -25.21 -18.91 -21.70
N VAL A 7 -25.40 -18.97 -23.02
CA VAL A 7 -24.31 -19.28 -23.97
C VAL A 7 -23.23 -18.21 -23.92
N ALA A 8 -23.61 -16.93 -23.93
CA ALA A 8 -22.67 -15.82 -23.85
C ALA A 8 -21.84 -15.86 -22.56
N LEU A 9 -22.46 -16.14 -21.41
CA LEU A 9 -21.74 -16.25 -20.12
C LEU A 9 -20.82 -17.47 -20.06
N ALA A 10 -21.22 -18.60 -20.67
CA ALA A 10 -20.36 -19.78 -20.78
C ALA A 10 -19.11 -19.47 -21.62
N GLN A 11 -19.30 -18.87 -22.79
CA GLN A 11 -18.20 -18.44 -23.66
C GLN A 11 -17.30 -17.39 -22.97
N ALA A 12 -17.88 -16.42 -22.27
CA ALA A 12 -17.13 -15.42 -21.53
C ALA A 12 -16.29 -16.05 -20.40
N ARG A 13 -16.81 -17.09 -19.73
CA ARG A 13 -16.06 -17.83 -18.71
C ARG A 13 -14.87 -18.57 -19.31
N GLU A 14 -15.05 -19.25 -20.45
CA GLU A 14 -13.96 -19.93 -21.16
C GLU A 14 -12.89 -18.93 -21.60
N GLY A 15 -13.30 -17.81 -22.21
CA GLY A 15 -12.39 -16.73 -22.57
C GLY A 15 -11.61 -16.18 -21.38
N ARG A 16 -12.29 -15.95 -20.24
CA ARG A 16 -11.64 -15.51 -18.99
C ARG A 16 -10.59 -16.52 -18.51
N ILE A 17 -10.90 -17.82 -18.52
CA ILE A 17 -9.97 -18.86 -18.08
C ILE A 17 -8.77 -18.94 -19.03
N HIS A 18 -8.99 -18.83 -20.35
CA HIS A 18 -7.92 -18.81 -21.33
C HIS A 18 -6.95 -17.64 -21.10
N ILE A 19 -7.47 -16.42 -20.93
CA ILE A 19 -6.65 -15.22 -20.65
C ILE A 19 -5.88 -15.38 -19.33
N LEU A 20 -6.54 -15.85 -18.26
CA LEU A 20 -5.87 -16.10 -16.97
C LEU A 20 -4.78 -17.17 -17.08
N GLY A 21 -4.96 -18.17 -17.94
CA GLY A 21 -3.94 -19.18 -18.25
C GLY A 21 -2.68 -18.55 -18.85
N LEU A 22 -2.84 -17.67 -19.84
CA LEU A 22 -1.72 -16.92 -20.44
C LEU A 22 -1.05 -15.98 -19.42
N MET A 23 -1.83 -15.28 -18.59
CA MET A 23 -1.31 -14.44 -17.51
C MET A 23 -0.47 -15.25 -16.52
N LYS A 24 -0.92 -16.47 -16.16
CA LYS A 24 -0.20 -17.37 -15.24
C LYS A 24 1.08 -17.93 -15.86
N GLN A 25 1.14 -18.14 -17.18
CA GLN A 25 2.38 -18.53 -17.86
C GLN A 25 3.43 -17.40 -17.79
N ALA A 26 3.02 -16.15 -17.92
CA ALA A 26 3.92 -15.00 -17.84
C ALA A 26 4.35 -14.66 -16.40
N MET A 27 3.46 -14.83 -15.42
CA MET A 27 3.72 -14.55 -14.00
C MET A 27 2.99 -15.58 -13.12
N PRO A 28 3.66 -16.71 -12.79
CA PRO A 28 3.01 -17.83 -12.11
C PRO A 28 2.66 -17.55 -10.66
N MET A 29 3.39 -16.62 -10.01
CA MET A 29 3.18 -16.21 -8.63
C MET A 29 3.48 -14.73 -8.45
N VAL A 30 2.98 -14.17 -7.34
CA VAL A 30 3.37 -12.82 -6.90
C VAL A 30 4.86 -12.79 -6.58
N ARG A 31 5.51 -11.63 -6.76
CA ARG A 31 6.92 -11.45 -6.38
C ARG A 31 7.04 -11.52 -4.86
N GLU A 32 8.01 -12.28 -4.37
CA GLU A 32 8.28 -12.40 -2.93
C GLU A 32 8.76 -11.08 -2.34
N GLU A 33 9.53 -10.33 -3.11
CA GLU A 33 10.09 -9.06 -2.69
C GLU A 33 9.48 -7.89 -3.44
N LEU A 34 9.33 -6.78 -2.71
CA LEU A 34 8.96 -5.50 -3.27
C LEU A 34 10.12 -4.93 -4.09
N SER A 35 9.81 -4.30 -5.22
CA SER A 35 10.80 -3.60 -6.04
C SER A 35 11.66 -2.64 -5.21
N SER A 36 12.96 -2.56 -5.53
CA SER A 36 13.87 -1.56 -4.95
C SER A 36 13.45 -0.11 -5.25
N PHE A 37 12.70 0.09 -6.33
CA PHE A 37 12.19 1.40 -6.76
C PHE A 37 10.79 1.70 -6.23
N ALA A 38 10.14 0.74 -5.56
CA ALA A 38 8.83 0.98 -4.97
C ALA A 38 8.97 1.86 -3.71
N PRO A 39 8.00 2.75 -3.44
CA PRO A 39 7.98 3.53 -2.21
C PRO A 39 7.90 2.61 -1.00
N ARG A 40 8.68 2.92 0.04
CA ARG A 40 8.73 2.16 1.30
C ARG A 40 8.19 3.01 2.44
N ILE A 41 7.46 2.35 3.35
CA ILE A 41 7.06 2.96 4.61
C ILE A 41 8.15 2.65 5.64
N LEU A 42 8.79 3.69 6.15
CA LEU A 42 9.78 3.58 7.22
C LEU A 42 9.14 4.02 8.54
N THR A 43 9.24 3.17 9.56
CA THR A 43 8.79 3.50 10.92
C THR A 43 10.00 3.86 11.76
N LEU A 44 10.02 5.09 12.26
CA LEU A 44 11.07 5.60 13.15
C LEU A 44 10.44 5.90 14.52
N LYS A 45 11.18 5.60 15.58
CA LYS A 45 10.79 5.99 16.95
C LYS A 45 11.38 7.36 17.25
N ILE A 46 10.55 8.26 17.78
CA ILE A 46 10.96 9.60 18.22
C ILE A 46 10.52 9.82 19.67
N ASN A 47 11.34 10.52 20.46
CA ASN A 47 10.93 10.99 21.77
C ASN A 47 9.68 11.89 21.62
N PRO A 48 8.56 11.62 22.31
CA PRO A 48 7.35 12.44 22.25
C PRO A 48 7.58 13.94 22.46
N GLU A 49 8.55 14.31 23.31
CA GLU A 49 8.89 15.72 23.56
C GLU A 49 9.44 16.42 22.31
N LYS A 50 10.13 15.68 21.43
CA LYS A 50 10.72 16.17 20.19
C LYS A 50 9.74 16.26 19.02
N ILE A 51 8.51 15.78 19.17
CA ILE A 51 7.49 15.88 18.12
C ILE A 51 7.20 17.36 17.80
N ARG A 52 7.18 18.24 18.81
CA ARG A 52 6.95 19.68 18.62
C ARG A 52 8.05 20.31 17.75
N ASP A 53 9.30 19.92 17.97
CA ASP A 53 10.45 20.41 17.21
C ASP A 53 10.37 19.98 15.73
N VAL A 54 9.96 18.73 15.46
CA VAL A 54 9.83 18.21 14.09
C VAL A 54 8.64 18.80 13.33
N ILE A 55 7.51 19.04 14.01
CA ILE A 55 6.37 19.72 13.39
C ILE A 55 6.73 21.19 13.12
N GLY A 56 7.38 21.85 14.07
CA GLY A 56 7.68 23.28 14.03
C GLY A 56 6.44 24.15 14.21
N LYS A 57 6.64 25.48 14.30
CA LYS A 57 5.54 26.44 14.44
C LYS A 57 4.60 26.37 13.24
N GLY A 58 3.31 26.07 13.48
CA GLY A 58 2.30 25.96 12.42
C GLY A 58 2.54 24.85 11.39
N GLY A 59 3.44 23.90 11.66
CA GLY A 59 3.79 22.84 10.72
C GLY A 59 4.82 23.24 9.66
N ALA A 60 5.51 24.38 9.81
CA ALA A 60 6.46 24.86 8.81
C ALA A 60 7.63 23.89 8.55
N VAL A 61 8.18 23.29 9.61
CA VAL A 61 9.35 22.41 9.51
C VAL A 61 8.97 21.09 8.83
N ILE A 62 7.86 20.46 9.25
CA ILE A 62 7.41 19.22 8.63
C ILE A 62 7.05 19.42 7.16
N ARG A 63 6.43 20.55 6.78
CA ARG A 63 6.10 20.85 5.37
C ARG A 63 7.37 20.99 4.52
N ALA A 64 8.35 21.76 5.00
CA ALA A 64 9.64 21.90 4.31
C ALA A 64 10.31 20.54 4.12
N LEU A 65 10.34 19.69 5.16
CA LEU A 65 10.90 18.33 5.06
C LEU A 65 10.16 17.47 4.02
N THR A 66 8.82 17.53 3.98
CA THR A 66 8.05 16.76 2.98
C THR A 66 8.28 17.26 1.55
N GLU A 67 8.48 18.58 1.37
CA GLU A 67 8.73 19.19 0.06
C GLU A 67 10.15 18.87 -0.44
N GLU A 68 11.16 19.00 0.42
CA GLU A 68 12.57 18.71 0.07
C GLU A 68 12.83 17.23 -0.21
N THR A 69 12.24 16.33 0.60
CA THR A 69 12.49 14.89 0.49
C THR A 69 11.49 14.16 -0.39
N GLY A 70 10.38 14.80 -0.76
CA GLY A 70 9.25 14.16 -1.44
C GLY A 70 8.57 13.05 -0.62
N THR A 71 8.84 12.98 0.70
CA THR A 71 8.29 11.95 1.57
C THR A 71 7.02 12.42 2.28
N ARG A 72 6.13 11.47 2.58
CA ARG A 72 4.95 11.73 3.43
C ARG A 72 5.25 11.32 4.86
N LEU A 73 5.35 12.31 5.75
CA LEU A 73 5.56 12.09 7.18
C LEU A 73 4.21 12.00 7.92
N ILE A 74 4.01 10.95 8.71
CA ILE A 74 2.80 10.73 9.51
C ILE A 74 3.22 10.32 10.93
N PHE A 75 2.77 11.06 11.93
CA PHE A 75 2.95 10.67 13.33
C PHE A 75 1.82 9.73 13.77
N ARG A 76 2.19 8.55 14.25
CA ARG A 76 1.26 7.62 14.90
C ARG A 76 1.56 7.57 16.39
N LYS A 77 0.55 7.83 17.23
CA LYS A 77 0.65 7.45 18.65
C LYS A 77 0.67 5.93 18.72
N MET A 78 1.75 5.37 19.26
CA MET A 78 1.77 3.95 19.61
C MET A 78 0.79 3.76 20.76
N ALA A 79 -0.28 3.00 20.53
CA ALA A 79 -1.13 2.55 21.63
C ALA A 79 -0.28 1.63 22.50
N GLN A 80 -0.06 2.02 23.75
CA GLN A 80 0.56 1.14 24.74
C GLN A 80 -0.51 0.13 25.14
N SER A 81 -0.51 -1.02 24.48
CA SER A 81 -1.26 -2.18 24.96
C SER A 81 -0.65 -2.55 26.30
N ILE A 82 -1.23 -2.08 27.39
CA ILE A 82 -0.89 -2.59 28.72
C ILE A 82 -1.47 -4.00 28.76
N LEU A 83 -0.63 -4.98 28.46
CA LEU A 83 -0.84 -6.37 28.85
C LEU A 83 -0.90 -6.36 30.38
N HIS A 84 -2.10 -6.24 30.95
CA HIS A 84 -2.33 -6.78 32.28
C HIS A 84 -2.47 -8.28 32.07
N ALA A 85 -1.43 -9.00 32.49
CA ALA A 85 -1.53 -10.42 32.82
C ALA A 85 -2.41 -10.59 34.06
#